data_AF-A0A662FYN4-F1
#
_entry.id   AF-A0A662FYN4-F1
#
_cell.length_a   1.000
_cell.length_b   1.000
_cell.length_c   1.000
_cell.angle_alpha   90.00
_cell.angle_beta   90.00
_cell.angle_gamma   90.00
#
_symmetry.space_group_name_H-M   'P 1'
#
loop_
_entity.id
_entity.type
_entity.pdbx_description
1 polymer ?
#
loop_
_entity_poly.entity_id
_entity_poly.type
_entity_poly.pdbx_seq_one_letter_code
_entity_poly.pdbx_strand_id
1 'polypeptide(L)' 'MKIVGIDLAGSIQRETGWVLIEDTHVLMKVVYKNSSIVREVLKANPFIVTIDAPLSMPKEGHIRSIEKKLLELGISSLPP' A
#
# COMPACT_ATOMS: atom_id res chain seq x y z
N MET A 1 -17.67 -5.44 12.54
CA MET A 1 -16.30 -4.91 12.77
C MET A 1 -15.82 -4.24 11.51
N LYS A 2 -15.20 -3.04 11.58
CA LYS A 2 -14.72 -2.31 10.40
C LYS A 2 -13.22 -2.49 10.21
N ILE A 3 -12.80 -2.93 9.03
CA ILE A 3 -11.39 -3.04 8.63
C ILE A 3 -11.19 -2.21 7.36
N VAL A 4 -10.08 -1.47 7.30
CA VAL A 4 -9.64 -0.83 6.06
C VAL A 4 -8.41 -1.53 5.52
N GLY A 5 -8.39 -1.81 4.21
CA GLY A 5 -7.22 -2.24 3.45
C GLY A 5 -6.77 -1.16 2.48
N ILE A 6 -5.46 -0.96 2.38
CA ILE A 6 -4.84 0.04 1.49
C ILE A 6 -3.75 -0.66 0.69
N ASP A 7 -3.84 -0.60 -0.64
CA ASP A 7 -2.75 -0.95 -1.56
C ASP A 7 -2.08 0.35 -2.02
N LEU A 8 -0.97 0.70 -1.37
CA LEU A 8 -0.35 2.01 -1.45
C LEU A 8 0.67 2.06 -2.60
N ALA A 9 0.34 2.82 -3.65
CA ALA A 9 1.22 2.99 -4.80
C ALA A 9 2.50 3.82 -4.54
N GLY A 10 2.59 4.50 -3.39
CA GLY A 10 3.76 5.31 -3.01
C GLY A 10 3.99 6.56 -3.85
N SER A 11 3.02 6.97 -4.67
CA SER A 11 3.06 8.18 -5.51
C SER A 11 1.67 8.77 -5.68
N ILE A 12 1.55 10.10 -5.55
CA ILE A 12 0.28 10.83 -5.76
C ILE A 12 -0.21 10.79 -7.22
N GLN A 13 0.64 10.37 -8.16
CA GLN A 13 0.33 10.25 -9.58
C GLN A 13 -0.27 8.87 -9.92
N ARG A 14 -0.19 7.92 -8.99
CA ARG A 14 -0.66 6.55 -9.17
C ARG A 14 -1.86 6.29 -8.28
N GLU A 15 -2.70 5.37 -8.72
CA GLU A 15 -3.89 4.93 -8.01
C GLU A 15 -3.50 4.17 -6.75
N THR A 16 -4.04 4.56 -5.60
CA THR A 16 -3.99 3.77 -4.37
C THR A 16 -5.34 3.10 -4.18
N GLY A 17 -5.31 1.78 -4.06
CA GLY A 17 -6.49 0.98 -3.73
C GLY A 17 -6.89 1.23 -2.28
N TRP A 18 -8.18 1.43 -2.03
CA TRP A 18 -8.74 1.55 -0.69
C TRP A 18 -9.99 0.67 -0.59
N VAL A 19 -10.07 -0.14 0.45
CA VAL A 19 -11.23 -0.99 0.71
C VAL A 19 -11.68 -0.85 2.16
N LEU A 20 -12.99 -0.77 2.39
CA LEU A 20 -13.63 -0.94 3.69
C LEU A 20 -14.40 -2.24 3.69
N ILE A 21 -14.12 -3.07 4.68
CA ILE A 21 -14.86 -4.29 4.97
C ILE A 21 -15.62 -4.08 6.28
N GLU A 22 -16.93 -4.25 6.22
CA GLU A 22 -17.82 -4.18 7.38
C GLU A 22 -18.84 -5.32 7.33
N ASP A 23 -18.64 -6.29 8.22
CA ASP A 23 -19.44 -7.51 8.33
C ASP A 23 -19.50 -8.28 6.99
N THR A 24 -20.61 -8.22 6.25
CA THR A 24 -20.77 -8.85 4.93
C THR A 24 -20.69 -7.86 3.76
N HIS A 25 -20.35 -6.60 4.02
CA HIS A 25 -20.27 -5.55 3.02
C HIS A 25 -18.83 -5.18 2.70
N VAL A 26 -18.58 -4.92 1.42
CA VAL A 26 -17.30 -4.46 0.91
C VAL A 26 -17.54 -3.19 0.11
N LEU A 27 -16.80 -2.13 0.42
CA LEU A 27 -16.80 -0.88 -0.32
C LEU A 27 -15.39 -0.60 -0.82
N MET A 28 -15.23 -0.46 -2.13
CA MET A 28 -13.95 -0.16 -2.77
C MET A 28 -13.90 1.27 -3.30
N LYS A 29 -12.73 1.90 -3.20
CA LYS A 29 -12.43 3.23 -3.74
C LYS A 29 -11.02 3.26 -4.31
N VAL A 30 -10.81 4.17 -5.26
CA VAL A 30 -9.48 4.62 -5.65
C VAL A 30 -9.23 6.00 -5.06
N VAL A 31 -8.08 6.17 -4.42
CA VAL A 31 -7.60 7.43 -3.84
C VAL A 31 -6.19 7.71 -4.34
N TYR A 32 -5.76 8.97 -4.31
CA TYR A 32 -4.45 9.38 -4.87
C TYR A 32 -3.59 10.11 -3.84
N LYS A 33 -4.14 11.15 -3.21
CA LYS A 33 -3.40 11.99 -2.27
C LYS A 33 -3.39 11.36 -0.86
N ASN A 34 -2.28 11.51 -0.15
CA ASN A 34 -2.15 11.10 1.25
C ASN A 34 -3.28 11.68 2.13
N SER A 35 -3.65 12.94 1.92
CA SER A 35 -4.75 13.57 2.64
C SER A 35 -6.11 12.91 2.37
N SER A 36 -6.34 12.43 1.15
CA SER A 36 -7.55 11.67 0.80
C SER A 36 -7.57 10.30 1.47
N ILE A 37 -6.43 9.58 1.47
CA ILE A 37 -6.29 8.29 2.15
C ILE A 37 -6.63 8.45 3.65
N VAL A 38 -5.97 9.40 4.32
CA VAL A 38 -6.18 9.67 5.75
C VAL A 38 -7.62 10.08 6.03
N ARG A 39 -8.21 10.96 5.20
CA ARG A 39 -9.60 11.38 5.36
C ARG A 39 -10.59 10.22 5.27
N GLU A 40 -10.43 9.33 4.29
CA GLU A 40 -11.33 8.19 4.11
C GLU A 40 -11.18 7.17 5.25
N VAL A 41 -9.96 6.94 5.74
CA VAL A 41 -9.70 6.12 6.93
C VAL A 41 -10.40 6.70 8.16
N LEU A 42 -10.19 7.99 8.45
CA LEU A 42 -10.80 8.65 9.60
C LEU A 42 -12.33 8.67 9.52
N LYS A 43 -12.89 8.88 8.32
CA LYS A 43 -14.34 8.83 8.08
C LYS A 43 -14.91 7.43 8.32
N ALA A 44 -14.20 6.38 7.94
CA ALA A 44 -14.63 5.01 8.16
C ALA A 44 -14.56 4.60 9.65
N ASN A 45 -13.66 5.20 10.42
CA ASN A 45 -13.37 4.88 11.82
C ASN A 45 -13.19 3.35 12.04
N PRO A 46 -12.23 2.71 11.35
CA PRO A 46 -12.03 1.27 11.44
C PRO A 46 -11.33 0.87 12.73
N PHE A 47 -11.48 -0.41 13.09
CA PHE A 47 -10.73 -1.03 14.18
C PHE A 47 -9.28 -1.29 13.78
N ILE A 48 -9.04 -1.70 12.52
CA ILE A 48 -7.72 -2.00 11.97
C ILE A 48 -7.57 -1.36 10.58
N VAL A 49 -6.38 -0.85 10.32
CA VAL A 49 -5.94 -0.42 8.99
C VAL A 49 -4.77 -1.32 8.56
N THR A 50 -4.93 -2.02 7.46
CA THR A 50 -3.89 -2.81 6.81
C THR A 50 -3.35 -2.03 5.61
N ILE A 51 -2.03 -2.03 5.44
CA ILE A 51 -1.36 -1.28 4.38
C ILE A 51 -0.40 -2.25 3.69
N ASP A 52 -0.66 -2.51 2.41
CA ASP A 52 0.30 -3.13 1.50
C ASP A 52 1.09 -2.01 0.83
N ALA A 53 2.39 -2.00 1.06
CA ALA A 53 3.32 -1.02 0.49
C ALA A 53 4.73 -1.60 0.49
N PRO A 54 5.57 -1.22 -0.47
CA PRO A 54 7.00 -1.49 -0.35
C PRO A 54 7.55 -0.85 0.94
N LEU A 55 8.18 -1.66 1.80
CA LEU A 55 8.79 -1.18 3.06
C LEU A 55 9.91 -0.14 2.84
N SER A 56 10.46 -0.09 1.62
CA SER A 56 11.45 0.89 1.21
C SER A 56 11.30 1.23 -0.26
N MET A 57 11.55 2.49 -0.61
CA MET A 57 11.68 2.93 -1.99
C MET A 57 13.14 2.74 -2.47
N PRO A 58 13.37 2.47 -3.76
CA PRO A 58 14.71 2.45 -4.30
C PRO A 58 15.36 3.83 -4.14
N LYS A 59 16.65 3.85 -3.77
CA LYS A 59 17.43 5.10 -3.69
C LYS A 59 17.78 5.62 -5.09
N GLU A 60 18.04 4.72 -6.01
CA GLU A 60 18.38 4.98 -7.41
C GLU A 60 17.80 3.88 -8.30
N GLY A 61 17.29 4.24 -9.48
CA GLY A 61 16.67 3.30 -10.42
C GLY A 61 15.46 2.57 -9.83
N HIS A 62 15.33 1.28 -10.14
CA HIS A 62 14.19 0.45 -9.72
C HIS A 62 14.51 -0.51 -8.57
N ILE A 63 15.80 -0.72 -8.25
CA ILE A 63 16.25 -1.77 -7.33
C ILE A 63 16.29 -1.25 -5.88
N ARG A 64 15.55 -1.90 -4.97
CA ARG A 64 15.58 -1.57 -3.53
C ARG A 64 16.73 -2.33 -2.85
N SER A 65 16.99 -1.99 -1.60
CA SER A 65 18.03 -2.65 -0.81
C SER A 65 17.80 -4.17 -0.66
N ILE A 66 16.55 -4.61 -0.62
CA ILE A 66 16.19 -6.03 -0.50
C ILE A 66 16.60 -6.82 -1.74
N GLU A 67 16.34 -6.32 -2.96
CA GLU A 67 16.76 -7.01 -4.19
C GLU A 67 18.29 -7.10 -4.28
N LYS A 68 19.02 -6.05 -3.88
CA LYS A 68 20.49 -6.09 -3.81
C LYS A 68 20.96 -7.24 -2.90
N LYS A 69 20.33 -7.39 -1.73
CA LYS A 69 20.68 -8.46 -0.79
C LYS A 69 20.32 -9.86 -1.31
N LEU A 70 19.20 -9.99 -2.01
CA LEU A 70 18.79 -11.26 -2.62
C LEU A 70 19.78 -11.66 -3.72
N LEU A 71 20.23 -10.71 -4.55
CA LEU A 71 21.24 -10.97 -5.57
C LEU A 71 22.58 -11.42 -4.96
N GLU A 72 23.02 -10.83 -3.84
CA GLU A 72 24.20 -11.30 -3.10
C GLU A 72 24.06 -12.75 -2.61
N LEU A 73 22.84 -13.23 -2.39
CA LEU A 73 22.54 -14.61 -2.00
C LEU A 73 22.33 -15.55 -3.20
N GLY A 74 22.54 -15.07 -4.44
CA GLY A 74 22.30 -15.84 -5.66
C GLY A 74 20.83 -15.98 -6.03
N ILE A 75 19.94 -15.20 -5.41
CA ILE A 75 18.51 -15.21 -5.67
C ILE A 75 18.17 -14.06 -6.62
N SER A 76 17.72 -14.39 -7.84
CA SER A 76 17.25 -13.39 -8.80
C SER A 76 15.81 -13.00 -8.48
N SER A 77 15.59 -11.76 -8.03
CA SER A 77 14.27 -11.17 -7.84
C SER A 77 14.25 -9.77 -8.44
N LEU A 78 13.24 -9.50 -9.26
CA LEU A 78 12.97 -8.14 -9.74
C LEU A 78 11.95 -7.46 -8.80
N PRO A 79 12.01 -6.12 -8.66
CA PRO A 79 10.98 -5.37 -7.97
C PRO A 79 9.61 -5.54 -8.69
N PRO A 80 8.48 -5.55 -7.95
CA PRO A 80 7.14 -5.48 -8.53
C PRO A 80 6.86 -4.13 -9.21
#